data_AF-X1RKT3-F1
#
_entry.id   AF-X1RKT3-F1
#
_cell.length_a   1.000
_cell.length_b   1.000
_cell.length_c   1.000
_cell.angle_alpha   90.00
_cell.angle_beta   90.00
_cell.angle_gamma   90.00
#
_symmetry.space_group_name_H-M   'P 1'
#
loop_
_entity.id
_entity.type
_entity.pdbx_description
1 polymer ?
#
loop_
_entity_poly.entity_id
_entity_poly.type
_entity_poly.pdbx_seq_one_letter_code
_entity_poly.pdbx_strand_id
1 'polypeptide(L)' 'MLVVGIYNDSARNFKGLTIVDDWKSFTRRLRYYFSDVNKVKDRIIGGEIIELPYITLQRDRRCQSIKVKDERRQPVKAII' A
#
# COMPACT_ATOMS: atom_id res chain seq x y z
N MET A 1 0.23 0.67 -10.14
CA MET A 1 0.35 1.09 -8.73
C MET A 1 0.51 -0.17 -7.92
N LEU A 2 1.59 -0.29 -7.17
CA LEU A 2 1.76 -1.44 -6.28
C LEU A 2 0.79 -1.33 -5.10
N VAL A 3 0.09 -2.42 -4.86
CA VAL A 3 -0.82 -2.59 -3.74
C VAL A 3 -0.33 -3.75 -2.92
N VAL A 4 -0.27 -3.53 -1.61
CA VAL A 4 0.05 -4.55 -0.63
C VAL A 4 -1.25 -5.12 -0.12
N GLY A 5 -1.42 -6.43 -0.26
CA GLY A 5 -2.52 -7.18 0.33
C GLY A 5 -2.02 -8.04 1.48
N ILE A 6 -2.63 -7.92 2.65
CA ILE A 6 -2.31 -8.74 3.83
C ILE A 6 -3.51 -9.62 4.11
N TYR A 7 -3.32 -10.94 4.11
CA TYR A 7 -4.39 -11.87 4.41
C TYR A 7 -4.71 -11.84 5.91
N ASN A 8 -5.99 -11.66 6.23
CA ASN A 8 -6.46 -11.58 7.60
C ASN A 8 -6.67 -12.99 8.20
N ASP A 9 -7.13 -13.04 9.44
CA ASP A 9 -7.35 -14.27 10.18
C ASP A 9 -8.40 -15.19 9.55
N SER A 10 -9.37 -14.59 8.85
CA SER A 10 -10.42 -15.32 8.14
C SER A 10 -9.88 -16.13 6.96
N ALA A 11 -8.67 -15.86 6.49
CA ALA A 11 -8.03 -16.56 5.37
C ALA A 11 -7.41 -17.92 5.75
N ARG A 12 -7.54 -18.37 7.02
CA ARG A 12 -7.07 -19.67 7.53
C ARG A 12 -5.60 -19.93 7.19
N ASN A 13 -5.33 -20.84 6.25
CA ASN A 13 -3.98 -21.26 5.86
C ASN A 13 -3.16 -20.12 5.22
N PHE A 14 -3.81 -19.05 4.77
CA PHE A 14 -3.15 -17.89 4.18
C PHE A 14 -2.97 -16.73 5.17
N LYS A 15 -3.43 -16.87 6.43
CA LYS A 15 -3.34 -15.83 7.46
C LYS A 15 -1.90 -15.30 7.60
N GLY A 16 -1.75 -13.98 7.57
CA GLY A 16 -0.46 -13.31 7.74
C GLY A 16 0.43 -13.29 6.49
N LEU A 17 0.05 -13.97 5.41
CA LEU A 17 0.76 -13.83 4.15
C LEU A 17 0.55 -12.44 3.56
N THR A 18 1.63 -11.88 3.03
CA THR A 18 1.63 -10.59 2.36
C THR A 18 1.89 -10.80 0.88
N ILE A 19 1.03 -10.21 0.05
CA ILE A 19 1.20 -10.18 -1.40
C ILE A 19 1.39 -8.74 -1.85
N VAL A 20 2.30 -8.53 -2.79
CA VAL A 20 2.53 -7.23 -3.42
C VAL A 20 2.38 -7.43 -4.91
N ASP A 21 1.42 -6.73 -5.51
CA ASP A 21 1.13 -6.87 -6.94
C ASP A 21 0.59 -5.55 -7.51
N ASP A 22 0.52 -5.46 -8.83
CA ASP A 22 -0.05 -4.31 -9.51
C ASP A 22 -1.58 -4.24 -9.31
N TRP A 23 -2.09 -3.01 -9.28
CA TRP A 23 -3.52 -2.71 -9.16
C TRP A 23 -4.40 -3.52 -10.12
N LYS A 24 -3.91 -3.75 -11.35
CA LYS A 24 -4.63 -4.53 -12.38
C LYS A 24 -4.95 -5.96 -11.90
N SER A 25 -4.03 -6.60 -11.18
CA SER A 25 -4.23 -7.95 -10.62
C SER A 25 -5.33 -7.96 -9.56
N PHE A 26 -5.40 -6.93 -8.71
CA PHE A 26 -6.43 -6.80 -7.68
C PHE A 26 -7.79 -6.35 -8.21
N THR A 27 -7.84 -5.69 -9.36
CA THR A 27 -9.07 -5.15 -9.96
C THR A 27 -10.11 -6.27 -10.17
N ARG A 28 -9.68 -7.45 -10.63
CA ARG A 28 -10.59 -8.59 -10.86
C ARG A 28 -11.25 -9.06 -9.57
N ARG A 29 -10.51 -9.09 -8.46
CA ARG A 29 -11.05 -9.48 -7.14
C ARG A 29 -11.98 -8.39 -6.58
N LEU A 30 -11.59 -7.13 -6.72
CA LEU A 30 -12.37 -5.99 -6.21
C LEU A 30 -13.73 -5.83 -6.87
N ARG A 31 -13.86 -6.19 -8.16
CA ARG A 31 -15.15 -6.19 -8.87
C ARG A 31 -16.22 -7.10 -8.26
N TYR A 32 -15.83 -8.12 -7.48
CA TYR A 32 -16.80 -8.97 -6.77
C TYR A 32 -17.39 -8.30 -5.54
N TYR A 33 -16.70 -7.31 -4.96
CA TYR A 33 -17.09 -6.66 -3.71
C TYR A 33 -17.61 -5.23 -3.91
N PHE A 34 -17.13 -4.54 -4.95
CA PHE A 34 -17.46 -3.15 -5.21
C PHE A 34 -17.93 -2.96 -6.66
N SER A 35 -19.06 -2.29 -6.82
CA SER A 35 -19.58 -1.89 -8.13
C SER A 35 -18.70 -0.84 -8.81
N ASP A 36 -18.12 0.08 -8.01
CA ASP A 36 -17.19 1.11 -8.51
C ASP A 36 -15.78 0.88 -7.96
N VAL A 37 -14.94 0.31 -8.82
CA VAL A 37 -13.54 0.00 -8.49
C VAL A 37 -12.63 1.23 -8.61
N ASN A 38 -13.03 2.25 -9.37
CA ASN A 38 -12.25 3.49 -9.49
C ASN A 38 -12.30 4.28 -8.19
N LYS A 39 -13.46 4.37 -7.54
CA LYS A 39 -13.58 4.98 -6.21
C LYS A 39 -12.72 4.28 -5.17
N VAL A 40 -12.60 2.94 -5.23
CA VAL A 40 -11.71 2.17 -4.35
C VAL A 40 -10.24 2.50 -4.64
N LYS A 41 -9.88 2.65 -5.91
CA LYS A 41 -8.53 3.05 -6.32
C LYS A 41 -8.13 4.39 -5.71
N ASP A 42 -9.03 5.37 -5.76
CA ASP A 42 -8.77 6.72 -5.27
C ASP A 42 -8.58 6.74 -3.74
N ARG A 43 -9.39 5.96 -3.00
CA ARG A 43 -9.23 5.75 -1.56
C ARG A 43 -7.86 5.14 -1.21
N ILE A 44 -7.44 4.11 -1.95
CA ILE A 44 -6.11 3.49 -1.77
C ILE A 44 -5.00 4.50 -2.10
N ILE A 45 -5.14 5.29 -3.18
CA ILE A 45 -4.19 6.35 -3.52
C ILE A 45 -4.09 7.37 -2.38
N GLY A 46 -5.22 7.73 -1.77
CA GLY A 46 -5.32 8.59 -0.58
C GLY A 46 -4.72 8.01 0.69
N GLY A 47 -4.25 6.75 0.66
CA GLY A 47 -3.61 6.09 1.80
C GLY A 47 -4.57 5.37 2.73
N GLU A 48 -5.85 5.26 2.38
CA GLU A 48 -6.82 4.46 3.14
C GLU A 48 -6.55 2.96 2.99
N ILE A 49 -6.88 2.22 4.04
CA ILE A 49 -6.87 0.77 4.06
C ILE A 49 -8.26 0.27 3.67
N ILE A 50 -8.32 -0.60 2.67
CA ILE A 50 -9.56 -1.24 2.23
C ILE A 50 -9.61 -2.63 2.85
N GLU A 51 -10.60 -2.87 3.71
CA GLU A 51 -10.84 -4.19 4.29
C GLU A 51 -11.76 -5.00 3.39
N LEU A 52 -11.29 -6.19 2.98
CA LEU A 52 -12.09 -7.23 2.35
C LEU A 52 -12.22 -8.41 3.32
N PRO A 53 -13.18 -9.34 3.10
CA PRO A 53 -13.44 -10.44 4.02
C PRO A 53 -12.21 -11.31 4.37
N TYR A 54 -11.26 -11.44 3.44
CA TYR A 54 -10.08 -12.29 3.60
C TYR A 54 -8.75 -11.54 3.48
N ILE A 55 -8.77 -10.27 3.07
CA ILE A 55 -7.55 -9.53 2.75
C ILE A 55 -7.73 -8.04 3.01
N THR A 56 -6.72 -7.39 3.57
CA THR A 56 -6.67 -5.94 3.71
C THR A 56 -5.74 -5.38 2.65
N LEU A 57 -6.23 -4.45 1.83
CA LEU A 57 -5.46 -3.81 0.77
C LEU A 57 -5.02 -2.42 1.19
N GLN A 58 -3.77 -2.09 0.92
CA GLN A 58 -3.19 -0.78 1.16
C GLN A 58 -2.23 -0.40 0.03
N ARG A 59 -2.05 0.89 -0.19
CA ARG A 59 -1.03 1.38 -1.13
C ARG A 59 0.35 1.03 -0.61
N ASP A 60 1.24 0.57 -1.50
CA ASP A 60 2.64 0.43 -1.13
C ASP A 60 3.26 1.81 -0.84
N ARG A 61 3.78 1.98 0.38
CA ARG A 61 4.40 3.21 0.86
C ARG A 61 5.87 3.32 0.45
N ARG A 62 6.51 2.23 0.02
CA ARG A 62 7.93 2.22 -0.39
C ARG A 62 8.21 2.98 -1.69
N CYS A 63 7.18 3.27 -2.48
CA CYS A 63 7.32 4.03 -3.73
C CYS A 63 7.34 5.55 -3.55
N GLN A 64 7.07 6.09 -2.36
CA GLN A 64 7.38 7.50 -2.13
C GLN A 64 8.89 7.61 -1.95
N SER A 65 9.55 8.30 -2.88
CA SER A 65 10.90 8.82 -2.69
C SER A 65 10.84 9.88 -1.60
N ILE A 66 10.64 9.46 -0.35
CA ILE A 66 10.94 10.29 0.80
C ILE A 66 12.44 10.49 0.71
N LYS A 67 12.86 11.60 0.11
CA LYS A 67 14.22 12.10 0.20
C LYS A 67 14.43 12.41 1.67
N VAL A 68 14.79 11.40 2.45
CA VAL A 68 15.32 11.59 3.79
C VAL A 68 16.61 12.38 3.56
N LYS A 69 16.53 13.70 3.71
CA LYS A 69 17.72 14.54 3.76
C LYS A 69 18.45 14.09 5.03
N ASP A 70 19.62 13.50 4.83
CA ASP A 70 20.49 13.10 5.92
C ASP A 70 21.04 14.38 6.56
N GLU A 71 20.32 14.96 7.52
CA GLU A 71 20.66 16.25 8.17
C GLU A 71 22.07 16.21 8.78
N ARG A 72 22.55 15.02 9.16
CA ARG A 72 23.89 14.78 9.71
C ARG A 72 25.03 14.94 8.70
N ARG A 73 24.74 14.96 7.40
CA ARG A 73 25.73 15.18 6.32
C ARG A 73 25.79 16.64 5.87
N GLN A 74 25.11 17.56 6.54
CA GLN A 74 25.27 18.97 6.22
C GLN A 74 26.68 19.40 6.64
N PRO A 75 27.48 20.00 5.74
CA PRO A 75 28.77 20.55 6.11
C PRO A 75 28.52 21.67 7.12
N VAL A 76 28.97 21.46 8.36
CA VAL A 76 29.01 22.53 9.36
C VAL A 76 29.92 23.60 8.79
N LYS A 77 29.39 24.81 8.57
CA LYS A 77 30.24 25.95 8.21
C LYS A 77 31.24 26.13 9.35
N ALA A 78 32.51 25.83 9.10
CA ALA A 78 33.58 26.24 9.98
C ALA A 78 33.52 27.78 10.04
N ILE A 79 33.19 28.30 11.22
CA ILE A 79 33.31 29.72 11.50
C ILE A 79 34.82 29.95 11.65
N ILE A 80 35.43 30.58 10.65
CA ILE A 80 36.81 31.09 10.67
C ILE A 80 36.73 32.60 10.84
#